data_AF-F2IJ71-F1
#
_entry.id   AF-F2IJ71-F1
#
_cell.length_a   1.000
_cell.length_b   1.000
_cell.length_c   1.000
_cell.angle_alpha   90.00
_cell.angle_beta   90.00
_cell.angle_gamma   90.00
#
_symmetry.space_group_name_H-M   'P 1'
#
loop_
_entity.id
_entity.type
_entity.pdbx_description
1 polymer ?
#
loop_
_entity_poly.entity_id
_entity_poly.type
_entity_poly.pdbx_seq_one_letter_code
_entity_poly.pdbx_strand_id
1 'polypeptide(L)' 'MYHINPAVIKTILASMSQNQLAIHMRYIRRQAAISAPGSNRRQMFVSLYQWCVVLQQKGFTSKPKRNRG' A
#
# COMPACT_ATOMS: atom_id res chain seq x y z
N MET A 1 -1.58 -16.89 16.13
CA MET A 1 -0.92 -15.97 15.18
C MET A 1 -1.98 -15.01 14.65
N TYR A 2 -1.88 -13.71 14.94
CA TYR A 2 -2.82 -12.72 14.39
C TYR A 2 -2.65 -12.65 12.86
N HIS A 3 -3.45 -13.41 12.13
CA HIS A 3 -3.65 -13.26 10.69
C HIS A 3 -4.55 -12.04 10.47
N ILE A 4 -3.96 -10.85 10.49
CA ILE A 4 -4.70 -9.65 10.06
C ILE A 4 -5.05 -9.87 8.58
N ASN A 5 -6.34 -9.85 8.28
CA ASN A 5 -6.85 -10.05 6.92
C ASN A 5 -6.26 -8.96 5.99
N PRO A 6 -5.67 -9.33 4.83
CA PRO A 6 -5.14 -8.37 3.87
C PRO A 6 -6.14 -7.28 3.45
N ALA A 7 -7.43 -7.59 3.44
CA ALA A 7 -8.48 -6.62 3.16
C ALA A 7 -8.51 -5.49 4.21
N VAL A 8 -8.42 -5.84 5.49
CA VAL A 8 -8.40 -4.86 6.60
C VAL A 8 -7.17 -3.95 6.49
N ILE A 9 -6.01 -4.53 6.16
CA ILE A 9 -4.78 -3.75 5.96
C ILE A 9 -4.95 -2.75 4.81
N LYS A 10 -5.56 -3.16 3.69
CA LYS A 10 -5.85 -2.25 2.57
C LYS A 10 -6.80 -1.12 2.97
N THR A 11 -7.85 -1.40 3.75
CA THR A 11 -8.78 -0.36 4.22
C THR A 11 -8.09 0.67 5.10
N ILE A 12 -7.23 0.21 6.01
CA ILE A 12 -6.43 1.10 6.88
C ILE A 12 -5.46 1.93 6.04
N LEU A 13 -4.76 1.33 5.08
CA LEU A 13 -3.81 2.06 4.22
C LEU A 13 -4.53 3.05 3.28
N ALA A 14 -5.75 2.76 2.85
CA ALA A 14 -6.56 3.63 1.99
C ALA A 14 -7.01 4.91 2.70
N SER A 15 -7.21 4.87 4.02
CA SER A 15 -7.63 6.05 4.80
C SER A 15 -6.47 6.94 5.24
N MET A 16 -5.22 6.52 5.01
CA MET A 16 -4.05 7.30 5.38
C MET A 16 -3.79 8.48 4.45
N SER A 17 -3.17 9.53 5.01
CA SER A 17 -2.58 10.60 4.21
C SER A 17 -1.42 10.07 3.34
N GLN A 18 -1.12 10.76 2.23
CA GLN A 18 -0.04 10.35 1.31
C GLN A 18 1.33 10.21 2.00
N ASN A 19 1.64 11.10 2.96
CA ASN A 19 2.89 11.05 3.71
C ASN A 19 2.97 9.79 4.60
N GLN A 20 1.88 9.45 5.29
CA GLN A 20 1.81 8.23 6.10
C GLN A 20 1.86 6.98 5.23
N LEU A 21 1.11 6.96 4.12
CA LEU A 21 1.13 5.89 3.15
C LEU A 21 2.55 5.63 2.63
N ALA A 22 3.30 6.68 2.30
CA ALA A 22 4.69 6.56 1.84
C ALA A 22 5.62 5.91 2.88
N ILE A 23 5.46 6.23 4.17
CA ILE A 23 6.21 5.61 5.27
C ILE A 23 5.89 4.11 5.35
N HIS A 24 4.60 3.76 5.33
CA HIS A 24 4.17 2.37 5.38
C HIS A 24 4.58 1.57 4.15
N MET A 25 4.55 2.17 2.95
CA MET A 25 5.06 1.55 1.73
C MET A 25 6.55 1.18 1.84
N ARG A 26 7.37 2.05 2.42
CA ARG A 26 8.80 1.74 2.67
C ARG A 26 8.95 0.56 3.62
N TYR A 27 8.15 0.51 4.69
CA TYR A 27 8.14 -0.60 5.63
C TYR A 27 7.73 -1.92 4.95
N ILE A 28 6.61 -1.92 4.21
CA ILE A 28 6.10 -3.10 3.48
C ILE A 28 7.16 -3.63 2.50
N ARG A 29 7.81 -2.75 1.74
CA ARG A 29 8.89 -3.12 0.82
C ARG A 29 10.05 -3.79 1.55
N ARG A 30 10.45 -3.27 2.71
CA ARG A 30 11.50 -3.88 3.55
C ARG A 30 11.08 -5.25 4.09
N GLN A 31 9.83 -5.40 4.52
CA GLN A 31 9.29 -6.68 4.98
C GLN A 31 9.27 -7.75 3.88
N ALA A 32 8.94 -7.35 2.64
CA ALA A 32 9.02 -8.26 1.49
C ALA A 32 10.45 -8.75 1.21
N ALA A 33 11.46 -7.91 1.45
CA ALA A 33 12.86 -8.27 1.21
C ALA A 33 13.44 -9.21 2.28
N ILE A 34 13.04 -9.04 3.55
CA ILE A 34 13.52 -9.90 4.65
C ILE A 34 12.73 -11.21 4.81
N SER A 35 11.53 -11.28 4.22
CA SER A 35 10.72 -12.49 4.29
C SER A 35 11.32 -13.61 3.44
N ALA A 36 11.20 -14.85 3.91
CA ALA A 36 11.71 -16.03 3.20
C ALA A 36 11.23 -16.06 1.74
N PRO A 37 12.14 -16.28 0.76
CA PRO A 37 11.76 -16.44 -0.63
C PRO A 37 10.68 -17.51 -0.82
N GLY A 38 9.71 -17.27 -1.72
CA GLY A 38 8.61 -18.20 -1.97
C GLY A 38 7.53 -18.28 -0.88
N SER A 39 7.75 -17.71 0.31
CA SER A 39 6.76 -17.79 1.39
C SER A 39 5.48 -17.00 1.10
N ASN A 40 4.35 -17.49 1.60
CA ASN A 40 3.05 -16.78 1.55
C ASN A 40 3.14 -15.37 2.15
N ARG A 41 3.96 -15.21 3.19
CA ARG A 41 4.20 -13.92 3.84
C ARG A 41 4.90 -12.93 2.90
N ARG A 42 5.92 -13.38 2.16
CA ARG A 42 6.58 -12.57 1.14
C ARG A 42 5.61 -12.17 0.04
N GLN A 43 4.84 -13.12 -0.48
CA GLN A 43 3.84 -12.86 -1.53
C GLN A 43 2.80 -11.84 -1.06
N MET A 44 2.29 -11.97 0.18
CA MET A 44 1.37 -11.00 0.77
C MET A 44 1.96 -9.58 0.79
N PHE A 45 3.20 -9.40 1.25
CA PHE A 45 3.84 -8.08 1.28
C PHE A 45 4.11 -7.52 -0.13
N VAL A 46 4.51 -8.36 -1.08
CA VAL A 46 4.69 -7.95 -2.49
C VAL A 46 3.37 -7.45 -3.09
N SER A 47 2.30 -8.23 -2.95
CA SER A 47 0.97 -7.88 -3.45
C SER A 47 0.44 -6.60 -2.79
N LEU A 48 0.69 -6.43 -1.49
CA LEU A 48 0.30 -5.22 -0.77
C LEU A 48 1.07 -3.99 -1.26
N TYR A 49 2.38 -4.11 -1.47
CA TYR A 49 3.22 -3.03 -1.99
C TYR A 49 2.77 -2.58 -3.39
N GLN A 50 2.53 -3.53 -4.30
CA GLN A 50 2.02 -3.24 -5.65
C GLN A 50 0.68 -2.49 -5.59
N TRP A 51 -0.23 -2.94 -4.73
CA TRP A 51 -1.51 -2.26 -4.54
C TRP A 51 -1.33 -0.82 -4.03
N CYS A 52 -0.42 -0.59 -3.07
CA CYS A 52 -0.12 0.78 -2.59
C CYS A 52 0.46 1.68 -3.69
N VAL A 53 1.29 1.16 -4.59
CA VAL A 53 1.82 1.92 -5.73
C VAL A 53 0.68 2.39 -6.64
N VAL A 54 -0.27 1.50 -6.95
CA VAL A 54 -1.46 1.85 -7.75
C VAL A 54 -2.34 2.87 -7.01
N LEU A 55 -2.55 2.70 -5.70
CA LEU A 55 -3.30 3.65 -4.89
C LEU A 55 -2.67 5.05 -4.88
N GLN A 56 -1.34 5.12 -4.71
CA GLN A 56 -0.58 6.37 -4.73
C GLN A 56 -0.70 7.08 -6.08
N GLN A 57 -0.63 6.34 -7.19
CA GLN A 57 -0.84 6.88 -8.54
C GLN A 57 -2.26 7.42 -8.73
N LYS A 58 -3.28 6.71 -8.25
CA LYS A 58 -4.68 7.18 -8.31
C LYS A 58 -4.88 8.49 -7.54
N GLY A 59 -4.30 8.60 -6.35
CA GLY A 59 -4.32 9.85 -5.56
C GLY A 59 -3.62 11.03 -6.24
N PHE A 60 -2.64 10.77 -7.12
CA PHE A 60 -2.02 11.79 -7.96
C PHE A 60 -2.91 12.22 -9.14
N THR A 61 -3.67 11.28 -9.73
CA THR A 61 -4.57 11.56 -10.86
C THR A 61 -5.89 12.24 -10.46
N SER A 62 -6.28 12.17 -9.18
CA SER A 62 -7.49 12.82 -8.66
C SER A 62 -7.26 14.25 -8.17
N LYS A 63 -6.26 14.98 -8.70
CA LYS A 63 -6.22 16.44 -8.52
C LYS A 63 -7.40 17.08 -9.26
N PRO A 64 -8.04 18.10 -8.66
CA PRO A 64 -9.40 18.51 -9.01
C PRO A 64 -9.48 18.97 -10.46
N LYS A 65 -10.59 18.65 -11.11
CA LYS A 65 -11.07 19.37 -12.28
C LYS A 65 -11.21 20.83 -11.86
N ARG A 66 -10.15 21.60 -12.11
CA ARG A 66 -10.12 23.05 -11.92
C ARG A 66 -11.13 23.58 -12.94
N ASN A 67 -12.38 23.79 -12.53
CA ASN A 67 -13.32 24.59 -13.32
C ASN A 67 -12.65 25.96 -13.52
N ARG A 68 -12.12 26.16 -14.72
CA ARG A 68 -11.94 27.48 -15.30
C ARG A 68 -13.18 27.72 -16.15
N GLY A 69 -13.87 28.83 -15.90
CA GLY A 69 -15.08 29.23 -16.60
C GLY A 69 -16.21 29.41 -15.62
#